data_AF-A0A9W9JCM3-F1
#
_entry.id   AF-A0A9W9JCM3-F1
#
_cell.length_a   1.000
_cell.length_b   1.000
_cell.length_c   1.000
_cell.angle_alpha   90.00
_cell.angle_beta   90.00
_cell.angle_gamma   90.00
#
_symmetry.space_group_name_H-M   'P 1'
#
loop_
_entity.id
_entity.type
_entity.pdbx_description
1 polymer ?
#
loop_
_entity_poly.entity_id
_entity_poly.type
_entity_poly.pdbx_seq_one_letter_code
_entity_poly.pdbx_strand_id
1 'polypeptide(L)'
;MSLTTGVHSTAQGAFVKAFSIWQDKQRSHLRSTADKSIKGAMAIEVQWSETRAKLKADAKFWLDESKGDVSVVITVSISSNGKISIERWNLSQQSGDPFPTQTMAIERLPDGPRITGEMKVNFCDIFLRDKQAAESDFEISHDNLIEMADDVWLELDLWNAARRGSTP
;
A
#
# COMPACT_ATOMS: atom_id res chain seq x y z
N MET A 1 33.65 -20.82 -0.63
CA MET A 1 32.66 -20.06 -1.43
C MET A 1 31.46 -19.80 -0.53
N SER A 2 31.34 -18.58 -0.02
CA SER A 2 30.32 -18.23 0.98
C SER A 2 29.02 -17.82 0.29
N LEU A 3 27.92 -18.41 0.74
CA LEU A 3 26.54 -18.07 0.37
C LEU A 3 26.16 -16.73 0.99
N THR A 4 25.93 -15.71 0.17
CA THR A 4 25.31 -14.44 0.58
C THR A 4 23.87 -14.37 0.07
N THR A 5 22.97 -15.08 0.72
CA THR A 5 21.51 -15.05 0.45
C THR A 5 20.68 -14.59 1.66
N GLY A 6 21.30 -13.92 2.65
CA GLY A 6 20.65 -13.61 3.93
C GLY A 6 20.08 -12.19 4.13
N VAL A 7 20.52 -11.16 3.39
CA VAL A 7 20.31 -9.75 3.83
C VAL A 7 19.19 -9.02 3.06
N HIS A 8 18.86 -9.47 1.84
CA HIS A 8 17.80 -8.86 1.03
C HIS A 8 16.38 -9.21 1.54
N SER A 9 16.26 -10.28 2.32
CA SER A 9 15.01 -10.85 2.85
C SER A 9 14.44 -10.07 4.05
N THR A 10 15.29 -9.46 4.88
CA THR A 10 14.87 -8.86 6.16
C THR A 10 14.20 -7.50 6.05
N ALA A 11 14.62 -6.62 5.13
CA ALA A 11 13.97 -5.32 4.94
C ALA A 11 12.58 -5.48 4.29
N GLN A 12 12.49 -6.29 3.23
CA GLN A 12 11.20 -6.74 2.69
C GLN A 12 10.35 -7.41 3.78
N GLY A 13 10.94 -8.25 4.64
CA GLY A 13 10.24 -8.89 5.76
C GLY A 13 9.67 -7.92 6.80
N ALA A 14 10.41 -6.87 7.18
CA ALA A 14 9.94 -5.84 8.12
C ALA A 14 8.83 -4.98 7.51
N PHE A 15 8.95 -4.59 6.23
CA PHE A 15 7.90 -3.83 5.53
C PHE A 15 6.65 -4.68 5.27
N VAL A 16 6.81 -5.96 4.93
CA VAL A 16 5.71 -6.93 4.84
C VAL A 16 5.04 -7.11 6.20
N LYS A 17 5.80 -7.05 7.31
CA LYS A 17 5.25 -7.17 8.67
C LYS A 17 4.48 -5.92 9.10
N ALA A 18 5.04 -4.72 8.91
CA ALA A 18 4.36 -3.45 9.17
C ALA A 18 3.09 -3.32 8.32
N PHE A 19 3.17 -3.72 7.05
CA PHE A 19 2.02 -3.76 6.16
C PHE A 19 1.02 -4.85 6.54
N SER A 20 1.44 -6.04 6.97
CA SER A 20 0.51 -7.08 7.46
C SER A 20 -0.24 -6.60 8.69
N ILE A 21 0.44 -5.90 9.61
CA ILE A 21 -0.19 -5.28 10.78
C ILE A 21 -1.19 -4.20 10.35
N TRP A 22 -0.83 -3.36 9.38
CA TRP A 22 -1.74 -2.35 8.83
C TRP A 22 -2.94 -2.99 8.11
N GLN A 23 -2.71 -4.00 7.27
CA GLN A 23 -3.73 -4.75 6.54
C GLN A 23 -4.65 -5.51 7.51
N ASP A 24 -4.13 -6.06 8.60
CA ASP A 24 -4.91 -6.70 9.65
C ASP A 24 -5.72 -5.68 10.45
N LYS A 25 -5.16 -4.49 10.75
CA LYS A 25 -5.92 -3.37 11.34
C LYS A 25 -7.09 -2.97 10.42
N GLN A 26 -6.85 -2.81 9.12
CA GLN A 26 -7.91 -2.48 8.16
C GLN A 26 -8.93 -3.62 8.02
N ARG A 27 -8.49 -4.88 7.92
CA ARG A 27 -9.39 -6.06 7.88
C ARG A 27 -10.20 -6.22 9.16
N SER A 28 -9.65 -5.89 10.32
CA SER A 28 -10.37 -5.95 11.60
C SER A 28 -11.47 -4.89 11.66
N HIS A 29 -11.21 -3.69 11.14
CA HIS A 29 -12.20 -2.63 10.99
C HIS A 29 -13.30 -3.05 10.01
N LEU A 30 -12.95 -3.58 8.83
CA LEU A 30 -13.88 -4.10 7.82
C LEU A 30 -14.70 -5.31 8.31
N ARG A 31 -14.13 -6.18 9.17
CA ARG A 31 -14.83 -7.33 9.77
C ARG A 31 -15.82 -6.93 10.87
N SER A 32 -15.62 -5.79 11.52
CA SER A 32 -16.56 -5.28 12.52
C SER A 32 -17.82 -4.69 11.90
N THR A 33 -17.73 -4.27 10.62
CA THR A 33 -18.83 -3.63 9.87
C THR A 33 -19.48 -4.54 8.83
N ALA A 34 -18.88 -5.68 8.47
CA ALA A 34 -19.39 -6.59 7.44
C ALA A 34 -20.04 -7.88 7.98
N ASP A 35 -21.20 -8.22 7.43
CA ASP A 35 -21.76 -9.58 7.46
C ASP A 35 -20.71 -10.57 6.89
N LYS A 36 -20.59 -11.77 7.49
CA LYS A 36 -19.52 -12.76 7.24
C LYS A 36 -19.44 -13.29 5.80
N SER A 37 -20.35 -12.88 4.92
CA SER A 37 -20.51 -13.33 3.53
C SER A 37 -19.88 -12.42 2.47
N ILE A 38 -19.33 -11.25 2.81
CA ILE A 38 -18.93 -10.29 1.78
C ILE A 38 -17.57 -10.66 1.16
N LYS A 39 -17.56 -11.04 -0.12
CA LYS A 39 -16.35 -11.07 -0.96
C LYS A 39 -15.89 -9.63 -1.19
N GLY A 40 -14.68 -9.29 -0.74
CA GLY A 40 -14.05 -8.01 -1.05
C GLY A 40 -13.23 -8.11 -2.34
N ALA A 41 -13.32 -7.09 -3.20
CA ALA A 41 -12.71 -7.02 -4.53
C ALA A 41 -11.48 -6.08 -4.59
N MET A 42 -10.73 -5.97 -3.50
CA MET A 42 -9.58 -5.06 -3.42
C MET A 42 -8.26 -5.83 -3.32
N ALA A 43 -7.31 -5.46 -4.17
CA ALA A 43 -5.91 -5.87 -4.06
C ALA A 43 -5.06 -4.69 -3.57
N ILE A 44 -4.15 -4.96 -2.64
CA ILE A 44 -3.16 -3.99 -2.18
C ILE A 44 -1.78 -4.61 -2.35
N GLU A 45 -0.92 -3.92 -3.09
CA GLU A 45 0.44 -4.34 -3.41
C GLU A 45 1.43 -3.37 -2.75
N VAL A 46 2.39 -3.87 -1.97
CA VAL A 46 3.42 -3.04 -1.33
C VAL A 46 4.79 -3.42 -1.83
N GLN A 47 5.54 -2.41 -2.26
CA GLN A 47 6.86 -2.61 -2.85
C GLN A 47 7.89 -1.62 -2.35
N TRP A 48 9.09 -2.12 -2.10
CA TRP A 48 10.23 -1.32 -1.66
C TRP A 48 11.15 -1.00 -2.85
N SER A 49 11.37 0.28 -3.13
CA SER A 49 12.32 0.77 -4.14
C SER A 49 12.17 0.16 -5.55
N GLU A 50 10.99 -0.38 -5.86
CA GLU A 50 10.67 -0.93 -7.16
C GLU A 50 10.34 0.17 -8.16
N THR A 51 10.52 -0.13 -9.45
CA THR A 51 10.24 0.84 -10.51
C THR A 51 8.74 1.04 -10.68
N ARG A 52 8.36 2.26 -11.08
CA ARG A 52 6.99 2.60 -11.52
C ARG A 52 6.44 1.60 -12.54
N ALA A 53 7.29 1.07 -13.41
CA ALA A 53 6.92 0.11 -14.44
C ALA A 53 6.46 -1.24 -13.86
N LYS A 54 7.10 -1.71 -12.78
CA LYS A 54 6.71 -2.94 -12.08
C LYS A 54 5.35 -2.77 -11.42
N LEU A 55 5.16 -1.67 -10.67
CA LEU A 55 3.86 -1.34 -10.06
C LEU A 55 2.73 -1.24 -11.09
N LYS A 56 3.02 -0.68 -12.27
CA LYS A 56 2.07 -0.65 -13.39
C LYS A 56 1.73 -2.06 -13.88
N ALA A 57 2.72 -2.95 -14.00
CA ALA A 57 2.51 -4.32 -14.43
C ALA A 57 1.68 -5.12 -13.41
N ASP A 58 1.96 -4.98 -12.11
CA ASP A 58 1.21 -5.65 -11.04
C ASP A 58 -0.24 -5.13 -10.97
N ALA A 59 -0.43 -3.82 -11.11
CA ALA A 59 -1.77 -3.24 -11.22
C ALA A 59 -2.53 -3.74 -12.45
N LYS A 60 -1.86 -3.89 -13.60
CA LYS A 60 -2.47 -4.48 -14.80
C LYS A 60 -2.89 -5.92 -14.53
N PHE A 61 -2.00 -6.73 -13.95
CA PHE A 61 -2.28 -8.13 -13.66
C PHE A 61 -3.54 -8.27 -12.82
N TRP A 62 -3.65 -7.53 -11.70
CA TRP A 62 -4.83 -7.61 -10.84
C TRP A 62 -6.12 -7.12 -11.50
N LEU A 63 -6.06 -6.05 -12.29
CA LEU A 63 -7.26 -5.48 -12.92
C LEU A 63 -7.74 -6.27 -14.16
N ASP A 64 -6.83 -6.97 -14.85
CA ASP A 64 -7.12 -7.69 -16.09
C ASP A 64 -7.39 -9.18 -15.84
N GLU A 65 -6.52 -9.86 -15.08
CA GLU A 65 -6.59 -11.31 -14.86
C GLU A 65 -7.62 -11.71 -13.81
N SER A 66 -8.07 -10.79 -12.96
CA SER A 66 -9.12 -11.07 -11.97
C SER A 66 -10.50 -11.27 -12.58
N LYS A 67 -10.69 -10.98 -13.89
CA LYS A 67 -11.98 -11.10 -14.60
C LYS A 67 -13.14 -10.39 -13.87
N GLY A 68 -12.84 -9.28 -13.19
CA GLY A 68 -13.82 -8.49 -12.45
C GLY A 68 -13.93 -8.83 -10.95
N ASP A 69 -13.19 -9.82 -10.45
CA ASP A 69 -13.10 -10.12 -9.02
C ASP A 69 -12.27 -9.08 -8.24
N VAL A 70 -11.47 -8.26 -8.93
CA VAL A 70 -10.77 -7.11 -8.36
C VAL A 70 -11.19 -5.84 -9.09
N SER A 71 -11.76 -4.90 -8.35
CA SER A 71 -12.26 -3.61 -8.82
C SER A 71 -11.36 -2.45 -8.42
N VAL A 72 -10.53 -2.63 -7.38
CA VAL A 72 -9.63 -1.61 -6.84
C VAL A 72 -8.25 -2.22 -6.61
N VAL A 73 -7.23 -1.59 -7.21
CA VAL A 73 -5.83 -1.86 -6.88
C VAL A 73 -5.22 -0.63 -6.23
N ILE A 74 -4.60 -0.83 -5.07
CA ILE A 74 -3.80 0.19 -4.39
C ILE A 74 -2.35 -0.29 -4.35
N THR A 75 -1.42 0.54 -4.80
CA THR A 75 0.01 0.27 -4.66
C THR A 75 0.63 1.21 -3.63
N VAL A 76 1.46 0.67 -2.75
CA VAL A 76 2.32 1.47 -1.86
C VAL A 76 3.77 1.26 -2.27
N SER A 77 4.47 2.36 -2.52
CA SER A 77 5.89 2.35 -2.84
C SER A 77 6.66 3.16 -1.81
N ILE A 78 7.80 2.63 -1.39
CA ILE A 78 8.68 3.33 -0.44
C ILE A 78 10.05 3.47 -1.08
N SER A 79 10.55 4.70 -1.16
CA SER A 79 11.87 5.00 -1.69
C SER A 79 12.94 4.94 -0.58
N SER A 80 14.20 4.86 -1.00
CA SER A 80 15.36 4.79 -0.10
C SER A 80 15.52 5.99 0.83
N ASN A 81 14.98 7.16 0.46
CA ASN A 81 14.96 8.36 1.30
C ASN A 81 13.72 8.44 2.22
N GLY A 82 12.90 7.39 2.27
CA GLY A 82 11.73 7.31 3.13
C GLY A 82 10.48 7.99 2.58
N LYS A 83 10.46 8.46 1.33
CA LYS A 83 9.19 8.89 0.72
C LYS A 83 8.30 7.68 0.50
N ILE A 84 7.06 7.76 0.98
CA ILE A 84 6.03 6.74 0.77
C ILE A 84 5.02 7.32 -0.21
N SER A 85 4.72 6.59 -1.28
CA SER A 85 3.73 6.98 -2.28
C SER A 85 2.67 5.90 -2.40
N ILE A 86 1.41 6.31 -2.34
CA ILE A 86 0.23 5.45 -2.42
C ILE A 86 -0.53 5.86 -3.68
N GLU A 87 -0.85 4.89 -4.52
CA GLU A 87 -1.59 5.12 -5.76
C GLU A 87 -2.76 4.16 -5.85
N ARG A 88 -3.92 4.68 -6.25
CA ARG A 88 -5.07 3.88 -6.65
C ARG A 88 -5.08 3.77 -8.16
N TRP A 89 -5.34 2.58 -8.68
CA TRP A 89 -5.29 2.28 -10.10
C TRP A 89 -6.61 1.79 -10.63
N ASN A 90 -6.95 2.25 -11.84
CA ASN A 90 -8.03 1.70 -12.67
C ASN A 90 -7.50 1.42 -14.08
N LEU A 91 -8.23 0.63 -14.87
CA LEU A 91 -7.96 0.47 -16.31
C LEU A 91 -8.56 1.60 -17.11
N SER A 92 -7.80 2.12 -18.07
CA SER A 92 -8.29 3.03 -19.09
C SER A 92 -9.25 2.28 -20.00
N GLN A 93 -10.47 2.79 -20.15
CA GLN A 93 -11.44 2.21 -21.09
C GLN A 93 -11.00 2.34 -22.55
N GLN A 94 -10.13 3.32 -22.87
CA GLN A 94 -9.64 3.53 -24.23
C GLN A 94 -8.44 2.65 -24.58
N SER A 95 -7.50 2.47 -23.66
CA SER A 95 -6.23 1.79 -23.94
C SER A 95 -6.08 0.42 -23.27
N GLY A 96 -6.94 0.08 -22.30
CA GLY A 96 -6.78 -1.15 -21.48
C GLY A 96 -5.54 -1.13 -20.58
N ASP A 97 -4.87 0.02 -20.48
CA ASP A 97 -3.70 0.22 -19.64
C ASP A 97 -4.12 0.71 -18.25
N PRO A 98 -3.48 0.22 -17.18
CA PRO A 98 -3.69 0.77 -15.85
C PRO A 98 -3.10 2.18 -15.76
N PHE A 99 -3.82 3.07 -15.09
CA PHE A 99 -3.38 4.42 -14.77
C PHE A 99 -3.78 4.80 -13.34
N PRO A 100 -2.96 5.61 -12.65
CA PRO A 100 -3.31 6.07 -11.31
C PRO A 100 -4.49 7.05 -11.40
N THR A 101 -5.54 6.81 -10.63
CA THR A 101 -6.72 7.68 -10.52
C THR A 101 -6.65 8.59 -9.30
N GLN A 102 -5.95 8.15 -8.26
CA GLN A 102 -5.62 8.94 -7.07
C GLN A 102 -4.18 8.68 -6.68
N THR A 103 -3.54 9.72 -6.15
CA THR A 103 -2.18 9.65 -5.64
C THR A 103 -2.11 10.39 -4.31
N MET A 104 -1.47 9.75 -3.34
CA MET A 104 -1.15 10.32 -2.04
C MET A 104 0.33 10.05 -1.77
N ALA A 105 1.02 10.98 -1.12
CA ALA A 105 2.40 10.76 -0.70
C ALA A 105 2.68 11.36 0.66
N ILE A 106 3.60 10.75 1.38
CA ILE A 106 4.18 11.30 2.60
C ILE A 106 5.70 11.37 2.45
N GLU A 107 6.23 12.56 2.71
CA GLU A 107 7.63 12.88 2.63
C GLU A 107 8.18 13.18 4.02
N ARG A 108 9.32 12.57 4.34
CA ARG A 108 10.04 12.83 5.58
C ARG A 108 10.80 14.15 5.45
N LEU A 109 10.38 15.18 6.18
CA LEU A 109 11.10 16.47 6.24
C LEU A 109 11.64 16.72 7.65
N PRO A 110 12.63 17.60 7.82
CA PRO A 110 13.18 17.94 9.14
C PRO A 110 12.14 18.49 10.12
N ASP A 111 11.17 19.27 9.63
CA ASP A 111 10.15 19.94 10.44
C ASP A 111 8.88 19.08 10.66
N GLY A 112 8.92 17.82 10.20
CA GLY A 112 7.81 16.87 10.30
C GLY A 112 7.38 16.28 8.94
N PRO A 113 6.45 15.31 8.96
CA PRO A 113 5.92 14.70 7.75
C PRO A 113 5.16 15.73 6.91
N ARG A 114 5.41 15.75 5.60
CA ARG A 114 4.56 16.46 4.63
C ARG A 114 3.71 15.47 3.85
N ILE A 115 2.40 15.64 3.92
CA ILE A 115 1.43 14.83 3.17
C ILE A 115 0.93 15.62 1.98
N THR A 116 0.78 14.95 0.84
CA THR A 116 0.13 15.49 -0.35
C THR A 116 -0.90 14.50 -0.91
N GLY A 117 -1.97 15.03 -1.51
CA GLY A 117 -3.03 14.24 -2.11
C GLY A 117 -4.06 13.70 -1.10
N GLU A 118 -5.01 12.92 -1.60
CA GLU A 118 -6.04 12.26 -0.82
C GLU A 118 -6.31 10.86 -1.41
N MET A 119 -6.83 9.95 -0.59
CA MET A 119 -7.12 8.58 -0.98
C MET A 119 -8.48 8.19 -0.44
N LYS A 120 -9.42 8.00 -1.37
CA LYS A 120 -10.82 7.65 -1.08
C LYS A 120 -11.22 6.46 -1.93
N VAL A 121 -11.69 5.41 -1.28
CA VAL A 121 -12.15 4.18 -1.92
C VAL A 121 -13.63 4.04 -1.63
N ASN A 122 -14.45 3.96 -2.68
CA ASN A 122 -15.88 3.85 -2.48
C ASN A 122 -16.21 2.49 -1.89
N PHE A 123 -17.19 2.46 -0.99
CA PHE A 123 -17.70 1.24 -0.38
C PHE A 123 -18.10 0.22 -1.45
N CYS A 124 -18.88 0.66 -2.44
CA CYS A 124 -19.39 -0.19 -3.50
C CYS A 124 -18.28 -0.79 -4.36
N ASP A 125 -17.14 -0.10 -4.50
CA ASP A 125 -16.00 -0.63 -5.24
C ASP A 125 -15.41 -1.83 -4.49
N ILE A 126 -15.24 -1.74 -3.15
CA ILE A 126 -14.64 -2.82 -2.35
C ILE A 126 -15.60 -4.01 -2.19
N PHE A 127 -16.87 -3.73 -1.92
CA PHE A 127 -17.83 -4.75 -1.49
C PHE A 127 -18.79 -5.21 -2.59
N LEU A 128 -18.71 -4.63 -3.79
CA LEU A 128 -19.51 -4.96 -4.97
C LEU A 128 -21.03 -4.97 -4.70
N ARG A 129 -21.49 -4.11 -3.80
CA ARG A 129 -22.91 -3.92 -3.48
C ARG A 129 -23.17 -2.49 -3.03
N ASP A 130 -24.44 -2.11 -3.05
CA ASP A 130 -24.87 -0.81 -2.55
C ASP A 130 -24.59 -0.66 -1.05
N LYS A 131 -24.25 0.58 -0.70
CA LYS A 131 -24.00 1.05 0.66
C LYS A 131 -25.30 1.12 1.45
N GLN A 132 -25.33 0.58 2.66
CA GLN A 132 -26.42 0.78 3.62
C GLN A 132 -26.24 2.08 4.40
N ALA A 133 -27.29 2.55 5.07
CA ALA A 133 -27.31 3.87 5.71
C ALA A 133 -26.21 4.10 6.77
N ALA A 134 -25.71 3.03 7.41
CA ALA A 134 -24.64 3.09 8.42
C ALA A 134 -23.22 2.90 7.84
N GLU A 135 -23.11 2.61 6.55
CA GLU A 135 -21.84 2.31 5.88
C GLU A 135 -21.30 3.57 5.19
N SER A 136 -19.98 3.70 5.16
CA SER A 136 -19.29 4.85 4.55
C SER A 136 -18.21 4.40 3.58
N ASP A 137 -17.83 5.31 2.70
CA ASP A 137 -16.64 5.13 1.89
C ASP A 137 -15.40 5.14 2.79
N PHE A 138 -14.33 4.51 2.30
CA PHE A 138 -13.09 4.40 3.03
C PHE A 138 -12.18 5.58 2.69
N GLU A 139 -11.73 6.32 3.71
CA GLU A 139 -10.79 7.41 3.57
C GLU A 139 -9.54 7.12 4.39
N ILE A 140 -8.37 7.21 3.74
CA ILE A 140 -7.10 7.15 4.46
C ILE A 140 -6.86 8.53 5.05
N SER A 141 -7.10 8.67 6.36
CA SER A 141 -6.84 9.90 7.09
C SER A 141 -5.34 10.20 7.17
N HIS A 142 -5.01 11.49 7.33
CA HIS A 142 -3.62 11.93 7.52
C HIS A 142 -3.01 11.35 8.79
N ASP A 143 -3.75 11.27 9.90
CA ASP A 143 -3.23 10.72 11.16
C ASP A 143 -2.83 9.25 11.01
N ASN A 144 -3.68 8.44 10.37
CA ASN A 144 -3.36 7.04 10.07
C ASN A 144 -2.13 6.91 9.16
N LEU A 145 -1.94 7.87 8.25
CA LEU A 145 -0.79 7.90 7.34
C LEU A 145 0.50 8.27 8.08
N ILE A 146 0.44 9.20 9.04
CA ILE A 146 1.56 9.58 9.89
C ILE A 146 1.99 8.39 10.75
N GLU A 147 1.05 7.71 11.41
CA GLU A 147 1.35 6.50 12.20
C GLU A 147 2.06 5.44 11.36
N MET A 148 1.54 5.16 10.15
CA MET A 148 2.16 4.22 9.22
C MET A 148 3.57 4.68 8.79
N ALA A 149 3.76 5.99 8.56
CA ALA A 149 5.05 6.52 8.14
C ALA A 149 6.10 6.44 9.24
N ASP A 150 5.73 6.68 10.49
CA ASP A 150 6.62 6.54 11.65
C ASP A 150 7.11 5.09 11.80
N ASP A 151 6.21 4.11 11.68
CA ASP A 151 6.56 2.68 11.70
C ASP A 151 7.55 2.33 10.55
N VAL A 152 7.27 2.81 9.34
CA VAL A 152 8.12 2.60 8.15
C VAL A 152 9.50 3.24 8.32
N TRP A 153 9.56 4.46 8.85
CA TRP A 153 10.82 5.19 9.03
C TRP A 153 11.68 4.61 10.15
N LEU A 154 11.05 4.14 11.23
CA LEU A 154 11.76 3.45 12.30
C LEU A 154 12.50 2.21 11.75
N GLU A 155 11.81 1.37 10.98
CA GLU A 155 12.41 0.18 10.37
C GLU A 155 13.50 0.54 9.35
N LEU A 156 13.28 1.60 8.55
CA LEU A 156 14.28 2.10 7.60
C LEU A 156 15.55 2.58 8.31
N ASP A 157 15.41 3.31 9.41
CA ASP A 157 16.52 3.83 10.20
C ASP A 157 17.33 2.71 10.86
N LEU A 158 16.62 1.71 11.43
CA LEU A 158 17.24 0.51 11.99
C LEU A 158 18.03 -0.26 10.92
N TRP A 159 17.46 -0.45 9.73
CA TRP A 159 18.14 -1.11 8.62
C TRP A 159 19.36 -0.33 8.12
N ASN A 160 19.25 1.00 8.03
CA ASN A 160 20.37 1.87 7.65
C ASN A 160 21.50 1.85 8.67
N ALA A 161 21.17 1.83 9.97
CA ALA A 161 22.15 1.71 11.05
C ALA A 161 22.90 0.37 11.00
N ALA A 162 22.19 -0.75 10.84
CA ALA A 162 22.79 -2.08 10.75
C ALA A 162 23.79 -2.20 9.58
N ARG A 163 23.46 -1.62 8.41
CA ARG A 163 24.36 -1.62 7.25
C ARG A 163 25.62 -0.78 7.45
N ARG A 164 25.53 0.34 8.17
CA ARG A 164 26.70 1.18 8.48
C ARG A 164 27.64 0.53 9.49
N GLY A 165 27.10 -0.24 10.44
CA GLY A 165 27.88 -0.99 11.43
C GLY A 165 28.56 -2.27 10.91
N SER A 166 28.32 -2.65 9.64
CA SER A 166 28.81 -3.92 9.05
C SER A 166 30.01 -3.74 8.10
N THR A 167 30.79 -2.66 8.27
CA THR A 167 31.98 -2.41 7.43
C THR A 167 33.20 -3.05 8.11
N PRO A 168 33.94 -3.97 7.45
CA PRO A 168 35.20 -4.50 7.98
C PRO A 168 36.27 -3.42 8.18
#